data_AF-A0A414MLM1-F1
#
_entry.id   AF-A0A414MLM1-F1
#
_cell.length_a   1.000
_cell.length_b   1.000
_cell.length_c   1.000
_cell.angle_alpha   90.00
_cell.angle_beta   90.00
_cell.angle_gamma   90.00
#
_symmetry.space_group_name_H-M   'P 1'
#
loop_
_entity.id
_entity.type
_entity.pdbx_description
1 polymer ?
#
loop_
_entity_poly.entity_id
_entity_poly.type
_entity_poly.pdbx_seq_one_letter_code
_entity_poly.pdbx_strand_id
1 'polypeptide(L)'
;MNIEDLQSIMIDSYQVGYMEAIKSYEPSQDSIRLREVKKWLKMMKIDLKRFNILVQKDIIKPFRKGQGKNSPLYFSKTEIKQALSVANVSRILARDKVKSVINDNVALRCSLH
;
A
#
# COMPACT_ATOMS: atom_id res chain seq x y z
N MET A 1 17.92 6.15 -0.23
CA MET A 1 17.46 4.76 -0.26
C MET A 1 18.61 3.91 0.22
N ASN A 2 18.38 3.02 1.18
CA ASN A 2 19.40 2.06 1.63
C ASN A 2 19.05 0.63 1.15
N ILE A 3 19.94 -0.33 1.46
CA ILE A 3 19.74 -1.74 1.09
C ILE A 3 18.46 -2.33 1.72
N GLU A 4 18.10 -1.90 2.93
CA GLU A 4 16.91 -2.34 3.65
C GLU A 4 15.61 -1.85 2.96
N ASP A 5 15.60 -0.60 2.48
CA ASP A 5 14.51 -0.06 1.69
C ASP A 5 14.31 -0.89 0.42
N LEU A 6 15.41 -1.25 -0.27
CA LEU A 6 15.38 -2.08 -1.48
C LEU A 6 14.85 -3.49 -1.19
N GLN A 7 15.32 -4.12 -0.11
CA GLN A 7 14.83 -5.43 0.35
C GLN A 7 13.33 -5.38 0.70
N SER A 8 12.88 -4.32 1.36
CA SER A 8 11.46 -4.12 1.67
C SER A 8 10.61 -4.02 0.40
N ILE A 9 11.07 -3.26 -0.60
CA ILE A 9 10.37 -3.11 -1.89
C ILE A 9 10.29 -4.45 -2.61
N MET A 10 11.39 -5.23 -2.61
CA MET A 10 11.40 -6.56 -3.22
C MET A 10 10.39 -7.48 -2.56
N ILE A 11 10.38 -7.57 -1.22
CA ILE A 11 9.44 -8.42 -0.47
C ILE A 11 7.98 -8.02 -0.79
N ASP A 12 7.68 -6.72 -0.77
CA ASP A 12 6.34 -6.23 -1.10
C ASP A 12 5.96 -6.61 -2.55
N SER A 13 6.89 -6.50 -3.49
CA SER A 13 6.68 -6.85 -4.90
C SER A 13 6.41 -8.34 -5.09
N TYR A 14 7.16 -9.22 -4.42
CA TYR A 14 6.91 -10.67 -4.44
C TYR A 14 5.54 -11.03 -3.88
N GLN A 15 5.13 -10.40 -2.78
CA GLN A 15 3.81 -10.63 -2.19
C GLN A 15 2.69 -10.18 -3.14
N VAL A 16 2.84 -9.02 -3.77
CA VAL A 16 1.89 -8.53 -4.77
C VAL A 16 1.79 -9.50 -5.95
N GLY A 17 2.92 -9.95 -6.51
CA GLY A 17 2.93 -10.90 -7.63
C GLY A 17 2.26 -12.24 -7.28
N TYR A 18 2.48 -12.75 -6.06
CA TYR A 18 1.78 -13.94 -5.57
C TYR A 18 0.26 -13.72 -5.48
N MET A 19 -0.17 -12.56 -4.98
CA MET A 19 -1.59 -12.24 -4.86
C MET A 19 -2.25 -12.01 -6.23
N GLU A 20 -1.54 -11.43 -7.19
CA GLU A 20 -2.00 -11.31 -8.58
C GLU A 20 -2.20 -12.67 -9.24
N ALA A 21 -1.28 -13.61 -8.99
CA ALA A 21 -1.45 -14.99 -9.44
C ALA A 21 -2.71 -15.62 -8.84
N ILE A 22 -2.92 -15.52 -7.52
CA ILE A 22 -4.15 -15.99 -6.87
C ILE A 22 -5.38 -15.33 -7.47
N LYS A 23 -5.36 -14.01 -7.68
CA LYS A 23 -6.50 -13.29 -8.26
C LYS A 23 -6.84 -13.80 -9.67
N SER A 24 -5.82 -14.18 -10.44
CA SER A 24 -5.97 -14.67 -11.82
C SER A 24 -6.51 -16.09 -11.86
N TYR A 25 -6.01 -16.99 -11.00
CA TYR A 25 -6.42 -18.40 -10.98
C TYR A 25 -7.65 -18.66 -10.09
N GLU A 26 -7.78 -17.95 -8.98
CA GLU A 26 -8.80 -18.14 -7.94
C GLU A 26 -9.40 -16.79 -7.46
N PRO A 27 -10.13 -16.07 -8.32
CA PRO A 27 -10.64 -14.72 -8.03
C PRO A 27 -11.58 -14.63 -6.82
N SER A 28 -12.19 -15.76 -6.41
CA SER A 28 -13.00 -15.84 -5.20
C SER A 28 -12.17 -15.58 -3.93
N GLN A 29 -10.91 -16.03 -3.90
CA GLN A 29 -9.99 -15.89 -2.77
C GLN A 29 -9.44 -14.47 -2.61
N ASP A 30 -9.36 -13.69 -3.69
CA ASP A 30 -8.92 -12.29 -3.65
C ASP A 30 -9.94 -11.38 -2.96
N SER A 31 -11.23 -11.70 -3.07
CA SER A 31 -12.29 -10.84 -2.53
C SER A 31 -12.49 -11.03 -1.02
N ILE A 32 -12.69 -9.93 -0.28
CA ILE A 32 -13.03 -9.93 1.14
C ILE A 32 -14.19 -8.99 1.46
N ARG A 33 -15.14 -9.42 2.29
CA ARG A 33 -16.28 -8.56 2.70
C ARG A 33 -15.81 -7.43 3.59
N LEU A 34 -16.41 -6.25 3.46
CA LEU A 34 -16.11 -5.06 4.29
C LEU A 34 -16.03 -5.38 5.80
N ARG A 35 -16.99 -6.15 6.33
CA ARG A 35 -17.03 -6.53 7.75
C ARG A 35 -15.83 -7.39 8.21
N GLU A 36 -15.20 -8.11 7.28
CA GLU A 36 -14.09 -9.04 7.54
C GLU A 36 -12.73 -8.38 7.34
N VAL A 37 -12.67 -7.24 6.62
CA VAL A 37 -11.44 -6.49 6.33
C VAL A 37 -10.63 -6.24 7.60
N LYS A 38 -11.27 -5.73 8.67
CA LYS A 38 -10.57 -5.42 9.92
C LYS A 38 -9.87 -6.64 10.53
N LYS A 39 -10.53 -7.82 10.50
CA LYS A 39 -9.95 -9.08 11.01
C LYS A 39 -8.77 -9.51 10.15
N TRP A 40 -8.92 -9.46 8.83
CA TRP A 40 -7.87 -9.83 7.89
C TRP A 40 -6.66 -8.91 7.96
N LEU A 41 -6.86 -7.59 8.03
CA LEU A 41 -5.76 -6.62 8.21
C LEU A 41 -4.96 -6.92 9.48
N LYS A 42 -5.64 -7.26 10.58
CA LYS A 42 -4.98 -7.67 11.83
C LYS A 42 -4.14 -8.95 11.65
N MET A 43 -4.68 -9.96 10.97
CA MET A 43 -3.95 -11.20 10.68
C MET A 43 -2.69 -10.94 9.83
N MET A 44 -2.81 -10.06 8.83
CA MET A 44 -1.71 -9.69 7.93
C MET A 44 -0.75 -8.65 8.53
N LYS A 45 -0.95 -8.24 9.80
CA LYS A 45 -0.19 -7.19 10.49
C LYS A 45 -0.16 -5.86 9.72
N ILE A 46 -1.26 -5.53 9.04
CA ILE A 46 -1.44 -4.28 8.31
C ILE A 46 -2.13 -3.27 9.24
N ASP A 47 -1.60 -2.06 9.30
CA ASP A 47 -2.21 -0.98 10.08
C ASP A 47 -3.53 -0.52 9.45
N LEU A 48 -4.59 -0.58 10.26
CA LEU A 48 -5.94 -0.17 9.88
C LEU A 48 -5.99 1.33 9.54
N LYS A 49 -5.22 2.18 10.23
CA LYS A 49 -5.23 3.63 9.95
C LYS A 49 -4.71 3.91 8.55
N ARG A 50 -3.58 3.29 8.17
CA ARG A 50 -3.03 3.38 6.81
C ARG A 50 -4.04 2.93 5.75
N PHE A 51 -4.70 1.80 5.96
CA PHE A 51 -5.74 1.32 5.06
C PHE A 51 -6.86 2.37 4.90
N ASN A 52 -7.38 2.90 6.01
CA ASN A 52 -8.47 3.88 5.96
C ASN A 52 -8.08 5.15 5.20
N ILE A 53 -6.85 5.65 5.35
CA ILE A 53 -6.36 6.81 4.58
C ILE A 53 -6.35 6.51 3.08
N LEU A 54 -5.96 5.30 2.67
CA LEU A 54 -5.92 4.90 1.27
C LEU A 54 -7.34 4.75 0.67
N VAL A 55 -8.30 4.26 1.45
CA VAL A 55 -9.71 4.21 1.05
C VAL A 55 -10.30 5.62 0.94
N GLN A 56 -10.02 6.49 1.92
CA GLN A 56 -10.49 7.89 1.90
C GLN A 56 -9.97 8.70 0.70
N LYS A 57 -8.78 8.34 0.19
CA LYS A 57 -8.17 8.96 -0.99
C LYS A 57 -8.58 8.30 -2.30
N ASP A 58 -9.57 7.39 -2.29
CA ASP A 58 -10.01 6.63 -3.47
C ASP A 58 -8.88 5.82 -4.17
N ILE A 59 -7.79 5.53 -3.46
CA ILE A 59 -6.70 4.68 -3.97
C ILE A 59 -7.11 3.21 -3.90
N ILE A 60 -7.84 2.84 -2.84
CA ILE A 60 -8.43 1.50 -2.67
C ILE A 60 -9.93 1.66 -2.77
N LYS A 61 -10.56 0.99 -3.75
CA LYS A 61 -11.99 1.13 -4.00
C LYS A 61 -12.76 -0.13 -3.60
N PRO A 62 -13.80 0.00 -2.76
CA PRO A 62 -14.72 -1.12 -2.56
C PRO A 62 -15.55 -1.35 -3.83
N PHE A 63 -15.92 -2.61 -4.06
CA PHE A 63 -16.82 -3.00 -5.12
C PHE A 63 -18.02 -3.79 -4.59
N ARG A 64 -19.15 -3.74 -5.30
CA ARG A 64 -20.35 -4.50 -4.94
C ARG A 64 -20.37 -5.84 -5.67
N LYS A 65 -20.73 -6.90 -4.95
CA LYS A 65 -21.10 -8.18 -5.58
C LYS A 65 -22.63 -8.27 -5.67
N GLY A 66 -23.16 -7.98 -6.85
CA GLY A 66 -24.60 -8.01 -7.17
C GLY A 66 -25.19 -6.63 -7.47
N GLN A 67 -26.34 -6.63 -8.16
CA GLN A 67 -26.98 -5.42 -8.71
C GLN A 67 -27.95 -4.73 -7.73
N GLY A 68 -28.30 -5.38 -6.63
CA GLY A 68 -29.25 -4.82 -5.65
C GLY A 68 -28.64 -3.68 -4.83
N LYS A 69 -29.47 -2.73 -4.40
CA LYS A 69 -29.10 -1.62 -3.50
C LYS A 69 -28.46 -2.09 -2.18
N ASN A 70 -28.87 -3.26 -1.69
CA ASN A 70 -28.37 -3.91 -0.47
C ASN A 70 -27.26 -4.94 -0.73
N SER A 71 -26.66 -4.96 -1.92
CA SER A 71 -25.57 -5.89 -2.22
C SER A 71 -24.38 -5.64 -1.29
N PRO A 72 -23.71 -6.71 -0.80
CA PRO A 72 -22.57 -6.55 0.09
C PRO A 72 -21.38 -5.89 -0.62
N LEU A 73 -20.66 -5.05 0.14
CA LEU A 73 -19.41 -4.42 -0.28
C LEU A 73 -18.22 -5.34 0.00
N TYR A 74 -17.30 -5.38 -0.96
CA TYR A 74 -16.07 -6.15 -0.94
C TYR A 74 -14.88 -5.27 -1.28
N PHE A 75 -13.69 -5.75 -0.93
CA PHE A 75 -12.41 -5.23 -1.39
C PHE A 75 -11.60 -6.34 -2.05
N SER A 76 -10.69 -5.95 -2.95
CA SER A 76 -9.65 -6.84 -3.48
C SER A 76 -8.47 -6.82 -2.51
N LYS A 77 -8.08 -7.98 -1.98
CA LYS A 77 -6.90 -8.11 -1.11
C LYS A 77 -5.65 -7.67 -1.88
N THR A 78 -5.57 -8.02 -3.17
CA THR A 78 -4.47 -7.65 -4.07
C THR A 78 -4.35 -6.14 -4.21
N GLU A 79 -5.47 -5.45 -4.48
CA GLU A 79 -5.50 -3.99 -4.58
C GLU A 79 -5.04 -3.31 -3.28
N ILE A 80 -5.48 -3.83 -2.12
CA ILE A 80 -5.03 -3.32 -0.82
C ILE A 80 -3.50 -3.43 -0.70
N LYS A 81 -2.92 -4.56 -1.10
CA LYS A 81 -1.46 -4.75 -1.01
C LYS A 81 -0.68 -3.94 -2.02
N GLN A 82 -1.15 -3.83 -3.26
CA GLN A 82 -0.57 -2.95 -4.26
C GLN A 82 -0.53 -1.50 -3.77
N ALA A 83 -1.65 -1.00 -3.26
CA ALA A 83 -1.74 0.38 -2.75
C ALA A 83 -0.79 0.63 -1.58
N LEU A 84 -0.66 -0.33 -0.66
CA LEU A 84 0.28 -0.23 0.47
C LEU A 84 1.75 -0.28 0.02
N SER A 85 2.08 -1.13 -0.95
CA SER A 85 3.43 -1.23 -1.53
C SER A 85 3.82 0.08 -2.22
N VAL A 86 2.94 0.63 -3.07
CA VAL A 86 3.17 1.92 -3.76
C VAL A 86 3.30 3.06 -2.75
N ALA A 87 2.48 3.07 -1.70
CA ALA A 87 2.61 4.06 -0.62
C ALA A 87 3.94 3.94 0.14
N ASN A 88 4.47 2.72 0.30
CA ASN A 88 5.77 2.47 0.92
C ASN A 88 6.92 3.02 0.05
N VAL A 89 6.90 2.75 -1.26
CA VAL A 89 7.87 3.28 -2.23
C VAL A 89 7.82 4.81 -2.23
N SER A 90 6.62 5.38 -2.30
CA SER A 90 6.41 6.84 -2.31
C SER A 90 7.00 7.50 -1.06
N ARG A 91 6.84 6.86 0.10
CA ARG A 91 7.42 7.32 1.37
C ARG A 91 8.95 7.29 1.36
N ILE A 92 9.56 6.23 0.80
CA ILE A 92 11.03 6.11 0.69
C ILE A 92 11.57 7.23 -0.21
N LEU A 93 10.97 7.43 -1.38
CA LEU A 93 11.38 8.47 -2.32
C LEU A 93 11.23 9.88 -1.72
N ALA A 94 10.12 10.15 -1.04
CA ALA A 94 9.90 11.43 -0.38
C ALA A 94 10.94 11.69 0.73
N ARG A 95 11.26 10.68 1.54
CA ARG A 95 12.30 10.75 2.58
C ARG A 95 13.66 11.10 1.97
N ASP A 96 14.03 10.46 0.86
CA ASP A 96 15.30 10.71 0.19
C ASP A 96 15.38 12.11 -0.39
N LYS A 97 14.29 12.60 -0.97
CA LYS A 97 14.23 13.97 -1.48
C LYS A 97 14.40 15.00 -0.35
N VAL A 98 13.77 14.78 0.80
CA VAL A 98 13.94 15.65 1.97
C VAL A 98 15.39 15.65 2.45
N LYS A 99 16.03 14.48 2.52
CA LYS A 99 17.46 14.39 2.90
C LYS A 99 18.37 15.13 1.94
N SER A 100 18.16 15.00 0.64
CA SER A 100 18.98 15.70 -0.35
C SER A 100 18.87 17.22 -0.18
N VAL A 101 17.64 17.74 -0.04
CA VAL A 101 17.39 19.17 0.15
C VAL A 101 18.05 19.69 1.43
N ILE A 102 18.01 18.93 2.52
CA ILE A 102 18.70 19.32 3.77
C ILE A 102 20.22 19.39 3.55
N ASN A 103 20.81 18.39 2.90
CA ASN A 103 22.25 18.35 2.65
C ASN A 103 22.71 19.50 1.75
N ASP A 104 21.95 19.80 0.69
CA ASP A 104 22.24 20.92 -0.22
C ASP A 104 22.23 22.26 0.54
N ASN A 105 21.24 22.47 1.42
CA ASN A 105 21.15 23.67 2.25
C ASN A 105 22.29 23.79 3.27
N VAL A 106 22.76 22.67 3.83
CA VAL A 106 23.93 22.67 4.72
C VAL A 106 25.20 23.01 3.95
N ALA A 107 25.40 22.43 2.76
CA ALA A 107 26.55 22.73 1.90
C ALA A 107 26.60 24.22 1.49
N LEU A 108 25.46 24.82 1.17
CA LEU A 108 25.36 26.25 0.86
C LEU A 108 25.71 27.14 2.06
N ARG A 109 25.35 26.73 3.28
CA ARG A 109 25.72 27.49 4.50
C ARG A 109 27.21 27.39 4.82
N CYS A 110 27.82 26.23 4.61
CA CYS A 110 29.25 26.01 4.87
C CYS A 110 30.18 26.68 3.83
N SER A 111 29.67 27.06 2.66
CA SER A 111 30.43 27.76 1.61
C SER A 111 30.34 29.30 1.71
N LEU A 112 29.53 29.82 2.64
CA LEU A 112 29.39 31.25 2.95
C LEU A 112 30.23 31.68 4.18
N HIS A 113 31.07 30.79 4.70
CA HIS A 113 32.10 31.03 5.72
C HIS A 113 33.46 30.58 5.20
#